data_AF-A0A146KV97-F1
#
_entry.id   AF-A0A146KV97-F1
#
_cell.length_a   1.000
_cell.length_b   1.000
_cell.length_c   1.000
_cell.angle_alpha   90.00
_cell.angle_beta   90.00
_cell.angle_gamma   90.00
#
_symmetry.space_group_name_H-M   'P 1'
#
loop_
_entity.id
_entity.type
_entity.pdbx_description
1 polymer ?
#
loop_
_entity_poly.entity_id
_entity_poly.type
_entity_poly.pdbx_seq_one_letter_code
_entity_poly.pdbx_strand_id
1 'polypeptide(L)'
;MASGVALAAFFLCLAVPSRTTNSLKQLHVIFRHGERTPASTYPNDPYINEKFLPYGWGHLTNVGKINPYKQGQWLRENYGDFIGEYSSQTVEVHSTEVYRAQMTAGAFCAGLFPPIGDQIWNKDLLWQPVPLKIQPLKNDREGINLKLPEWTKTVYPSQMEKESARIFTLNTYNNDLIRLKGGPLLKKILNDCQSK
;
A
#
# COMPACT_ATOMS: atom_id res chain seq x y z
N MET A 1 -22.51 -59.24 -53.65
CA MET A 1 -22.74 -58.51 -52.38
C MET A 1 -21.43 -58.47 -51.63
N ALA A 2 -20.68 -57.38 -51.74
CA ALA A 2 -19.44 -57.16 -51.00
C ALA A 2 -19.69 -56.02 -50.02
N SER A 3 -19.83 -56.36 -48.74
CA SER A 3 -20.01 -55.40 -47.65
C SER A 3 -18.63 -54.93 -47.18
N GLY A 4 -18.30 -53.68 -47.48
CA GLY A 4 -17.10 -53.02 -46.97
C GLY A 4 -17.25 -52.68 -45.49
N VAL A 5 -16.23 -53.05 -44.70
CA VAL A 5 -16.10 -52.64 -43.30
C VAL A 5 -15.24 -51.38 -43.27
N ALA A 6 -15.83 -50.26 -42.85
CA ALA A 6 -15.10 -49.02 -42.60
C ALA A 6 -14.54 -49.04 -41.17
N LEU A 7 -13.21 -49.06 -41.04
CA LEU A 7 -12.52 -48.92 -39.75
C LEU A 7 -12.36 -47.42 -39.46
N ALA A 8 -13.19 -46.86 -38.58
CA ALA A 8 -13.01 -45.50 -38.09
C ALA A 8 -12.04 -45.51 -36.90
N ALA A 9 -10.81 -45.04 -37.11
CA ALA A 9 -9.85 -44.82 -36.03
C ALA A 9 -10.22 -43.54 -35.26
N PHE A 10 -10.76 -43.69 -34.06
CA PHE A 10 -10.97 -42.60 -33.12
C PHE A 10 -9.63 -42.23 -32.47
N PHE A 11 -8.98 -41.16 -32.93
CA PHE A 11 -7.88 -40.55 -32.19
C PHE A 11 -8.47 -39.78 -31.00
N LEU A 12 -8.56 -40.44 -29.85
CA LEU A 12 -8.81 -39.75 -28.58
C LEU A 12 -7.52 -39.01 -28.20
N CYS A 13 -7.41 -37.76 -28.66
CA CYS A 13 -6.37 -36.85 -28.20
C CYS A 13 -6.69 -36.50 -26.75
N LEU A 14 -6.19 -37.30 -25.79
CA LEU A 14 -6.12 -36.89 -24.40
C LEU A 14 -5.14 -35.71 -24.36
N ALA A 15 -5.66 -34.50 -24.49
CA ALA A 15 -4.96 -33.30 -24.12
C ALA A 15 -4.61 -33.48 -22.63
N VAL A 16 -3.39 -33.93 -22.36
CA VAL A 16 -2.79 -33.83 -21.02
C VAL A 16 -2.81 -32.33 -20.73
N PRO A 17 -3.61 -31.85 -19.77
CA PRO A 17 -3.52 -30.45 -19.41
C PRO A 17 -2.12 -30.30 -18.84
N SER A 18 -1.26 -29.59 -19.56
CA SER A 18 -0.04 -29.03 -18.98
C SER A 18 -0.53 -28.12 -17.87
N ARG A 19 -0.62 -28.67 -16.65
CA ARG A 19 -0.78 -27.87 -15.44
C ARG A 19 0.54 -27.14 -15.29
N THR A 20 0.68 -25.99 -15.95
CA THR A 20 1.60 -24.98 -15.48
C THR A 20 1.11 -24.63 -14.07
N THR A 21 1.76 -25.18 -13.06
CA THR A 21 1.48 -24.85 -11.67
C THR A 21 1.99 -23.43 -11.44
N ASN A 22 1.15 -22.44 -11.78
CA ASN A 22 1.38 -21.04 -11.48
C ASN A 22 1.39 -20.89 -9.95
N SER A 23 2.57 -21.06 -9.36
CA SER A 23 2.79 -20.97 -7.91
C SER A 23 3.42 -19.62 -7.59
N LEU A 24 2.91 -18.96 -6.54
CA LEU A 24 3.49 -17.73 -6.02
C LEU A 24 4.92 -18.00 -5.56
N LYS A 25 5.87 -17.17 -6.01
CA LYS A 25 7.31 -17.29 -5.65
C LYS A 25 7.81 -16.18 -4.75
N GLN A 26 7.21 -14.99 -4.87
CA GLN A 26 7.60 -13.81 -4.12
C GLN A 26 6.42 -12.85 -4.00
N LEU A 27 6.32 -12.18 -2.87
CA LEU A 27 5.28 -11.17 -2.60
C LEU A 27 5.95 -9.86 -2.22
N HIS A 28 5.65 -8.80 -2.97
CA HIS A 28 6.06 -7.42 -2.66
C HIS A 28 4.82 -6.61 -2.32
N VAL A 29 4.83 -5.98 -1.14
CA VAL A 29 3.70 -5.16 -0.67
C VAL A 29 4.21 -3.75 -0.45
N ILE A 30 3.74 -2.82 -1.27
CA ILE A 30 4.10 -1.40 -1.20
C ILE A 30 2.84 -0.61 -0.94
N PHE A 31 2.83 0.12 0.17
CA PHE A 31 1.66 0.89 0.60
C PHE A 31 2.08 2.19 1.28
N ARG A 32 1.14 3.13 1.30
CA ARG A 32 1.31 4.41 1.95
C ARG A 32 1.13 4.26 3.47
N HIS A 33 1.75 5.17 4.22
CA HIS A 33 1.41 5.40 5.63
C HIS A 33 -0.12 5.53 5.83
N GLY A 34 -0.60 5.17 7.02
CA GLY A 34 -2.00 5.31 7.39
C GLY A 34 -2.44 6.76 7.55
N GLU A 35 -3.71 6.95 7.89
CA GLU A 35 -4.27 8.28 8.15
C GLU A 35 -3.46 9.05 9.22
N ARG A 36 -3.26 10.34 8.97
CA ARG A 36 -2.48 11.21 9.82
C ARG A 36 -3.14 12.58 9.91
N THR A 37 -2.76 13.32 10.93
CA THR A 37 -3.02 14.76 11.00
C THR A 37 -2.29 15.49 9.86
N PRO A 38 -2.73 16.71 9.50
CA PRO A 38 -2.02 17.54 8.53
C PRO A 38 -0.54 17.71 8.93
N ALA A 39 0.38 17.72 7.97
CA ALA A 39 1.82 17.85 8.24
C ALA A 39 2.32 19.30 8.13
N SER A 40 1.56 20.11 7.40
CA SER A 40 1.71 21.55 7.23
C SER A 40 0.34 22.08 6.80
N THR A 41 0.19 23.40 6.83
CA THR A 41 -1.00 24.08 6.32
C THR A 41 -0.64 25.38 5.60
N TYR A 42 -1.64 26.08 5.08
CA TYR A 42 -1.50 27.35 4.37
C TYR A 42 -1.56 28.55 5.35
N PRO A 43 -1.01 29.73 4.98
CA PRO A 43 -0.83 30.84 5.93
C PRO A 43 -2.11 31.33 6.63
N ASN A 44 -3.26 31.27 5.96
CA ASN A 44 -4.54 31.79 6.47
C ASN A 44 -5.50 30.68 6.94
N ASP A 45 -4.97 29.51 7.33
CA ASP A 45 -5.81 28.41 7.83
C ASP A 45 -6.47 28.81 9.17
N PRO A 46 -7.80 28.83 9.28
CA PRO A 46 -8.48 29.13 10.54
C PRO A 46 -8.12 28.13 11.66
N TYR A 47 -7.61 26.95 11.32
CA TYR A 47 -7.18 25.92 12.27
C TYR A 47 -5.66 25.82 12.42
N ILE A 48 -4.90 26.84 12.00
CA ILE A 48 -3.43 26.83 12.08
C ILE A 48 -2.87 26.59 13.50
N ASN A 49 -3.62 27.01 14.52
CA ASN A 49 -3.26 26.85 15.94
C ASN A 49 -3.81 25.57 16.58
N GLU A 50 -4.50 24.71 15.82
CA GLU A 50 -4.95 23.41 16.29
C GLU A 50 -3.74 22.55 16.67
N LYS A 51 -3.79 21.90 17.84
CA LYS A 51 -2.67 21.10 18.34
C LYS A 51 -2.76 19.64 17.90
N PHE A 52 -3.94 19.20 17.46
CA PHE A 52 -4.23 17.81 17.10
C PHE A 52 -3.82 16.81 18.19
N LEU A 53 -4.09 17.16 19.46
CA LEU A 53 -3.83 16.27 20.58
C LEU A 53 -4.68 14.99 20.46
N PRO A 54 -4.15 13.82 20.86
CA PRO A 54 -2.84 13.59 21.47
C PRO A 54 -1.69 13.38 20.46
N TYR A 55 -1.94 13.51 19.16
CA TYR A 55 -0.98 13.07 18.13
C TYR A 55 0.04 14.15 17.74
N GLY A 56 -0.40 15.40 17.62
CA GLY A 56 0.40 16.48 17.02
C GLY A 56 0.30 16.51 15.49
N TRP A 57 0.93 17.50 14.87
CA TRP A 57 0.97 17.68 13.41
C TRP A 57 1.79 16.59 12.71
N GLY A 58 1.31 16.08 11.57
CA GLY A 58 1.98 15.11 10.71
C GLY A 58 2.05 13.69 11.26
N HIS A 59 1.39 13.42 12.38
CA HIS A 59 1.46 12.19 13.15
C HIS A 59 0.27 11.26 12.86
N LEU A 60 0.50 9.95 13.04
CA LEU A 60 -0.45 8.90 12.74
C LEU A 60 -1.62 8.90 13.75
N THR A 61 -2.86 8.91 13.28
CA THR A 61 -4.05 8.83 14.13
C THR A 61 -4.34 7.38 14.55
N ASN A 62 -5.28 7.16 15.48
CA ASN A 62 -5.71 5.79 15.79
C ASN A 62 -6.37 5.09 14.60
N VAL A 63 -7.14 5.82 13.78
CA VAL A 63 -7.66 5.30 12.50
C VAL A 63 -6.50 4.90 11.58
N GLY A 64 -5.46 5.73 11.53
CA GLY A 64 -4.23 5.44 10.78
C GLY A 64 -3.44 4.23 11.25
N LYS A 65 -3.61 3.76 12.49
CA LYS A 65 -3.03 2.52 13.00
C LYS A 65 -3.89 1.30 12.66
N ILE A 66 -5.22 1.43 12.77
CA ILE A 66 -6.16 0.32 12.57
C ILE A 66 -6.17 -0.13 11.11
N ASN A 67 -6.12 0.80 10.15
CA ASN A 67 -6.25 0.45 8.74
C ASN A 67 -5.07 -0.42 8.22
N PRO A 68 -3.80 -0.09 8.49
CA PRO A 68 -2.67 -0.97 8.16
C PRO A 68 -2.72 -2.30 8.90
N TYR A 69 -3.16 -2.31 10.17
CA TYR A 69 -3.34 -3.55 10.93
C TYR A 69 -4.32 -4.50 10.22
N LYS A 70 -5.49 -3.99 9.83
CA LYS A 70 -6.49 -4.76 9.06
C LYS A 70 -5.97 -5.20 7.70
N GLN A 71 -5.15 -4.39 7.03
CA GLN A 71 -4.48 -4.80 5.78
C GLN A 71 -3.52 -5.97 6.02
N GLY A 72 -2.78 -5.96 7.13
CA GLY A 72 -1.92 -7.08 7.53
C GLY A 72 -2.74 -8.35 7.79
N GLN A 73 -3.86 -8.23 8.50
CA GLN A 73 -4.78 -9.37 8.72
C GLN A 73 -5.35 -9.91 7.40
N TRP A 74 -5.80 -9.03 6.51
CA TRP A 74 -6.29 -9.44 5.20
C TRP A 74 -5.21 -10.17 4.40
N LEU A 75 -3.97 -9.68 4.41
CA LEU A 75 -2.88 -10.35 3.72
C LEU A 75 -2.57 -11.73 4.34
N ARG A 76 -2.65 -11.84 5.67
CA ARG A 76 -2.53 -13.11 6.38
C ARG A 76 -3.63 -14.09 5.99
N GLU A 77 -4.88 -13.64 5.87
CA GLU A 77 -6.01 -14.48 5.46
C GLU A 77 -5.88 -14.99 4.03
N ASN A 78 -5.32 -14.19 3.13
CA ASN A 78 -5.26 -14.52 1.69
C ASN A 78 -3.95 -15.18 1.25
N TYR A 79 -2.86 -14.96 1.98
CA TYR A 79 -1.51 -15.45 1.63
C TYR A 79 -0.81 -16.13 2.80
N GLY A 80 -1.50 -16.44 3.90
CA GLY A 80 -0.92 -17.02 5.11
C GLY A 80 -0.15 -18.31 4.87
N ASP A 81 -0.65 -19.17 3.98
CA ASP A 81 0.00 -20.42 3.59
C ASP A 81 1.35 -20.19 2.90
N PHE A 82 1.48 -19.12 2.11
CA PHE A 82 2.74 -18.75 1.46
C PHE A 82 3.69 -18.00 2.42
N ILE A 83 3.15 -17.12 3.27
CA ILE A 83 3.92 -16.24 4.15
C ILE A 83 4.49 -17.01 5.35
N GLY A 84 3.74 -17.96 5.91
CA GLY A 84 4.17 -18.75 7.07
C GLY A 84 4.28 -17.93 8.35
N GLU A 85 5.03 -18.43 9.34
CA GLU A 85 5.35 -17.70 10.56
C GLU A 85 6.39 -16.61 10.28
N TYR A 86 6.51 -15.62 11.18
CA TYR A 86 7.57 -14.62 11.01
C TYR A 86 8.96 -15.29 11.06
N SER A 87 9.81 -14.98 10.08
CA SER A 87 11.22 -15.36 10.07
C SER A 87 12.06 -14.26 9.45
N SER A 88 13.18 -13.93 10.09
CA SER A 88 14.14 -12.94 9.57
C SER A 88 14.87 -13.39 8.31
N GLN A 89 14.74 -14.67 7.92
CA GLN A 89 15.34 -15.21 6.69
C GLN A 89 14.43 -15.04 5.46
N THR A 90 13.12 -14.95 5.66
CA THR A 90 12.12 -14.92 4.58
C THR A 90 11.36 -13.60 4.48
N VAL A 91 11.35 -12.80 5.55
CA VAL A 91 10.61 -11.54 5.64
C VAL A 91 11.57 -10.37 5.84
N GLU A 92 11.41 -9.35 5.00
CA GLU A 92 12.09 -8.08 5.13
C GLU A 92 11.08 -6.94 5.08
N VAL A 93 11.17 -6.01 6.04
CA VAL A 93 10.26 -4.86 6.12
C VAL A 93 11.08 -3.59 6.04
N HIS A 94 10.78 -2.74 5.06
CA HIS A 94 11.43 -1.45 4.86
C HIS A 94 10.48 -0.31 5.19
N SER A 95 11.02 0.78 5.73
CA SER A 95 10.27 2.02 5.97
C SER A 95 11.16 3.24 5.76
N THR A 96 10.55 4.39 5.48
CA THR A 96 11.28 5.66 5.52
C THR A 96 11.52 6.08 6.97
N GLU A 97 12.44 7.03 7.20
CA GLU A 97 12.73 7.51 8.56
C GLU A 97 11.61 8.31 9.22
N VAL A 98 10.50 8.56 8.53
CA VAL A 98 9.38 9.30 9.11
C VAL A 98 8.58 8.42 10.06
N TYR A 99 8.39 8.88 11.30
CA TYR A 99 7.71 8.12 12.35
C TYR A 99 6.32 7.59 11.96
N ARG A 100 5.51 8.35 11.22
CA ARG A 100 4.20 7.86 10.73
C ARG A 100 4.33 6.62 9.82
N ALA A 101 5.39 6.52 9.02
CA ALA A 101 5.63 5.39 8.14
C ALA A 101 6.09 4.18 8.95
N GLN A 102 6.98 4.39 9.93
CA GLN A 102 7.45 3.35 10.85
C GLN A 102 6.29 2.77 11.68
N MET A 103 5.46 3.63 12.27
CA MET A 103 4.29 3.21 13.04
C MET A 103 3.27 2.46 12.19
N THR A 104 3.08 2.89 10.93
CA THR A 104 2.21 2.19 9.97
C THR A 104 2.75 0.79 9.69
N ALA A 105 4.05 0.66 9.41
CA ALA A 105 4.69 -0.64 9.15
C ALA A 105 4.59 -1.56 10.38
N GLY A 106 4.80 -1.02 11.59
CA GLY A 106 4.63 -1.77 12.84
C GLY A 106 3.19 -2.27 13.03
N ALA A 107 2.19 -1.41 12.78
CA ALA A 107 0.78 -1.80 12.87
C ALA A 107 0.40 -2.86 11.84
N PHE A 108 0.90 -2.74 10.60
CA PHE A 108 0.73 -3.74 9.56
C PHE A 108 1.35 -5.09 9.95
N CYS A 109 2.59 -5.09 10.45
CA CYS A 109 3.26 -6.30 10.92
C CYS A 109 2.53 -6.97 12.08
N ALA A 110 1.96 -6.19 13.00
CA ALA A 110 1.16 -6.72 14.09
C ALA A 110 -0.09 -7.49 13.61
N GLY A 111 -0.68 -7.08 12.48
CA GLY A 111 -1.80 -7.79 11.86
C GLY A 111 -1.36 -9.00 11.02
N LEU A 112 -0.18 -8.93 10.41
CA LEU A 112 0.36 -9.97 9.54
C LEU A 112 1.04 -11.12 10.29
N PHE A 113 1.72 -10.81 11.40
CA PHE A 113 2.58 -11.74 12.15
C PHE A 113 2.21 -11.85 13.63
N PRO A 114 0.97 -12.25 13.98
CA PRO A 114 0.68 -12.63 15.35
C PRO A 114 1.61 -13.80 15.77
N PRO A 115 2.18 -13.79 16.99
CA PRO A 115 3.07 -14.86 17.43
C PRO A 115 2.31 -16.18 17.58
N ILE A 116 2.95 -17.27 17.16
CA ILE A 116 2.43 -18.63 17.25
C ILE A 116 3.48 -19.56 17.85
N GLY A 117 3.01 -20.58 18.59
CA GLY A 117 3.89 -21.54 19.26
C GLY A 117 4.94 -20.85 20.13
N ASP A 118 6.20 -21.17 19.87
CA ASP A 118 7.36 -20.66 20.62
C ASP A 118 7.63 -19.15 20.41
N GLN A 119 7.00 -18.51 19.41
CA GLN A 119 7.08 -17.06 19.21
C GLN A 119 6.28 -16.27 20.26
N ILE A 120 5.39 -16.93 21.02
CA ILE A 120 4.56 -16.29 22.06
C ILE A 120 5.43 -16.04 23.30
N TRP A 121 6.06 -14.86 23.34
CA TRP A 121 6.86 -14.40 24.49
C TRP A 121 6.01 -13.81 25.62
N ASN A 122 4.76 -13.41 25.34
CA ASN A 122 3.82 -12.85 26.30
C ASN A 122 2.39 -13.34 25.99
N LYS A 123 1.73 -14.00 26.95
CA LYS A 123 0.38 -14.56 26.78
C LYS A 123 -0.73 -13.51 26.85
N ASP A 124 -0.47 -12.38 27.51
CA ASP A 124 -1.43 -11.28 27.63
C ASP A 124 -1.34 -10.30 26.46
N LEU A 125 -0.31 -10.45 25.61
CA LEU A 125 -0.05 -9.60 24.45
C LEU A 125 0.41 -10.45 23.26
N LEU A 126 -0.53 -10.81 22.38
CA LEU A 126 -0.28 -11.55 21.14
C LEU A 126 0.31 -10.64 20.05
N TRP A 127 1.45 -10.03 20.36
CA TRP A 127 2.25 -9.20 19.46
C TRP A 127 3.72 -9.60 19.60
N GLN A 128 4.48 -9.53 18.50
CA GLN A 128 5.93 -9.72 18.51
C GLN A 128 6.64 -8.59 17.76
N PRO A 129 7.87 -8.22 18.18
CA PRO A 129 8.65 -7.22 17.48
C PRO A 129 9.11 -7.75 16.12
N VAL A 130 8.74 -7.04 15.05
CA VAL A 130 9.26 -7.28 13.69
C VAL A 130 10.24 -6.14 13.34
N PRO A 131 11.52 -6.43 13.05
CA PRO A 131 12.51 -5.43 12.69
C PRO A 131 12.14 -4.65 11.43
N LEU A 132 12.28 -3.32 11.50
CA LEU A 132 12.14 -2.42 10.36
C LEU A 132 13.51 -1.95 9.88
N LYS A 133 13.80 -2.12 8.59
CA LYS A 133 14.96 -1.51 7.94
C LYS A 133 14.58 -0.08 7.53
N ILE A 134 15.16 0.88 8.24
CA ILE A 134 14.87 2.29 8.04
C ILE A 134 15.79 2.84 6.94
N GLN A 135 15.17 3.41 5.92
CA GLN A 135 15.84 4.15 4.87
C GLN A 135 15.76 5.65 5.20
N PRO A 136 16.91 6.31 5.41
CA PRO A 136 16.95 7.75 5.65
C PRO A 136 16.31 8.52 4.49
N LEU A 137 15.55 9.58 4.79
CA LEU A 137 15.14 10.56 3.79
C LEU A 137 16.33 11.49 3.53
N LYS A 138 17.39 10.96 2.95
CA LYS A 138 18.32 11.85 2.26
C LYS A 138 17.54 12.52 1.14
N ASN A 139 17.65 13.85 1.03
CA ASN A 139 17.05 14.65 -0.05
C ASN A 139 17.11 13.85 -1.36
N ASP A 140 15.99 13.76 -2.08
CA ASP A 140 15.75 12.91 -3.27
C ASP A 140 16.85 12.91 -4.36
N ARG A 141 17.85 13.78 -4.24
CA ARG A 141 19.01 13.91 -5.12
C ARG A 141 20.23 13.08 -4.72
N GLU A 142 20.39 12.71 -3.44
CA GLU A 142 21.62 12.04 -2.93
C GLU A 142 21.31 10.78 -2.11
N GLY A 143 20.03 10.50 -1.85
CA GLY A 143 19.60 9.50 -0.88
C GLY A 143 19.49 8.08 -1.35
N ILE A 144 18.92 7.96 -2.52
CA ILE A 144 19.05 6.79 -3.35
C ILE A 144 20.34 7.09 -4.10
N ASN A 145 21.37 6.26 -3.98
CA ASN A 145 22.64 6.40 -4.71
C ASN A 145 22.46 6.20 -6.24
N LEU A 146 21.26 6.48 -6.73
CA LEU A 146 20.80 6.46 -8.09
C LEU A 146 21.05 7.85 -8.65
N LYS A 147 22.13 7.97 -9.42
CA LYS A 147 22.28 9.12 -10.31
C LYS A 147 21.13 9.07 -11.30
N LEU A 148 20.39 10.16 -11.41
CA LEU A 148 19.43 10.27 -12.49
C LEU A 148 20.17 10.05 -13.82
N PRO A 149 19.62 9.23 -14.73
CA PRO A 149 20.23 9.01 -16.04
C PRO A 149 20.51 10.35 -16.74
N GLU A 150 21.59 10.43 -17.53
CA GLU A 150 22.03 11.69 -18.14
C GLU A 150 20.92 12.40 -18.94
N TRP A 151 20.03 11.63 -19.58
CA TRP A 151 18.90 12.16 -20.34
C TRP A 151 17.94 13.03 -19.51
N THR A 152 17.81 12.76 -18.20
CA THR A 152 16.86 13.47 -17.35
C THR A 152 17.26 14.92 -17.12
N LYS A 153 18.54 15.29 -17.30
CA LYS A 153 19.00 16.68 -17.11
C LYS A 153 18.33 17.66 -18.07
N THR A 154 17.82 17.16 -19.20
CA THR A 154 17.10 17.98 -20.18
C THR A 154 15.69 18.36 -19.72
N VAL A 155 15.07 17.53 -18.86
CA VAL A 155 13.66 17.67 -18.45
C VAL A 155 13.47 17.92 -16.95
N TYR A 156 14.36 17.42 -16.10
CA TYR A 156 14.30 17.55 -14.64
C TYR A 156 15.37 18.54 -14.12
N PRO A 157 15.05 19.41 -13.14
CA PRO A 157 13.75 19.54 -12.49
C PRO A 157 12.76 20.45 -13.24
N SER A 158 13.25 21.38 -14.06
CA SER A 158 12.49 22.57 -14.47
C SER A 158 11.37 22.33 -15.48
N GLN A 159 11.54 21.47 -16.49
CA GLN A 159 10.46 21.19 -17.45
C GLN A 159 9.39 20.28 -16.83
N MET A 160 9.85 19.28 -16.07
CA MET A 160 8.99 18.34 -15.34
C MET A 160 8.18 19.03 -14.26
N GLU A 161 8.63 20.15 -13.69
CA GLU A 161 7.91 20.86 -12.62
C GLU A 161 6.49 21.25 -13.04
N LYS A 162 6.32 21.81 -14.24
CA LYS A 162 5.01 22.22 -14.76
C LYS A 162 4.07 21.04 -14.98
N GLU A 163 4.58 19.95 -15.57
CA GLU A 163 3.79 18.74 -15.83
C GLU A 163 3.50 17.97 -14.52
N SER A 164 4.43 17.98 -13.57
CA SER A 164 4.23 17.42 -12.23
C SER A 164 3.16 18.20 -11.46
N ALA A 165 3.15 19.53 -11.57
CA ALA A 165 2.07 20.36 -11.03
C ALA A 165 0.73 20.05 -11.72
N ARG A 166 0.74 19.82 -13.04
CA ARG A 166 -0.46 19.41 -13.77
C ARG A 166 -1.04 18.10 -13.26
N ILE A 167 -0.24 17.11 -12.87
CA ILE A 167 -0.72 15.85 -12.27
C ILE A 167 -1.64 16.08 -11.06
N PHE A 168 -1.31 17.05 -10.19
CA PHE A 168 -2.18 17.38 -9.06
C PHE A 168 -3.52 17.97 -9.51
N THR A 169 -3.53 18.72 -10.61
CA THR A 169 -4.75 19.31 -11.19
C THR A 169 -5.53 18.34 -12.07
N LEU A 170 -4.91 17.26 -12.58
CA LEU A 170 -5.55 16.32 -13.51
C LEU A 170 -6.79 15.66 -12.90
N ASN A 171 -6.78 15.37 -11.60
CA ASN A 171 -7.93 14.79 -10.90
C ASN A 171 -9.14 15.73 -10.79
N THR A 172 -8.95 17.02 -11.08
CA THR A 172 -9.98 18.07 -11.04
C THR A 172 -9.92 18.94 -12.30
N TYR A 173 -9.47 18.38 -13.42
CA TYR A 173 -9.11 19.17 -14.61
C TYR A 173 -10.32 19.79 -15.32
N ASN A 174 -11.47 19.12 -15.26
CA ASN A 174 -12.71 19.59 -15.85
C ASN A 174 -13.89 19.38 -14.89
N ASN A 175 -15.04 19.95 -15.24
CA ASN A 175 -16.24 19.91 -14.42
C ASN A 175 -16.70 18.48 -14.11
N ASP A 176 -16.51 17.54 -15.03
CA ASP A 176 -16.86 16.13 -14.81
C ASP A 176 -15.97 15.46 -13.77
N LEU A 177 -14.66 15.68 -13.83
CA LEU A 177 -13.70 15.14 -12.86
C LEU A 177 -13.85 15.80 -11.48
N ILE A 178 -14.10 17.11 -11.44
CA ILE A 178 -14.45 17.82 -10.20
C ILE A 178 -15.70 17.20 -9.58
N ARG A 179 -16.75 16.98 -10.39
CA ARG A 179 -18.00 16.35 -9.94
C ARG A 179 -17.79 14.91 -9.48
N LEU A 180 -16.94 14.14 -10.15
CA LEU A 180 -16.70 12.73 -9.84
C LEU A 180 -15.84 12.56 -8.57
N LYS A 181 -14.78 13.37 -8.43
CA LYS A 181 -13.82 13.26 -7.33
C LYS A 181 -14.23 14.07 -6.10
N GLY A 182 -14.67 15.30 -6.28
CA GLY A 182 -15.05 16.21 -5.20
C GLY A 182 -16.56 16.23 -4.88
N GLY A 183 -17.40 15.94 -5.88
CA GLY A 183 -18.85 16.03 -5.75
C GLY A 183 -19.46 15.14 -4.66
N PRO A 184 -19.09 13.86 -4.49
CA PRO A 184 -19.63 13.02 -3.42
C PRO A 184 -19.35 13.58 -2.02
N LEU A 185 -18.13 14.10 -1.80
CA LEU A 185 -17.75 14.72 -0.52
C LEU A 185 -18.53 16.02 -0.28
N LEU A 186 -18.60 16.90 -1.28
CA LEU A 186 -19.32 18.17 -1.16
C LEU A 186 -20.82 17.95 -0.93
N LYS A 187 -21.42 16.97 -1.63
CA LYS A 187 -22.82 16.57 -1.43
C LYS A 187 -23.04 16.06 -0.01
N LYS A 188 -22.12 15.27 0.53
CA LYS A 188 -22.19 14.81 1.92
C LYS A 188 -22.16 16.00 2.89
N ILE A 189 -21.22 16.93 2.73
CA ILE A 189 -21.10 18.13 3.59
C ILE A 189 -22.39 18.95 3.56
N LEU A 190 -22.95 19.21 2.38
CA LEU A 190 -24.19 19.97 2.24
C LEU A 190 -25.37 19.29 2.92
N ASN A 191 -25.52 17.97 2.73
CA ASN A 191 -26.57 17.19 3.38
C ASN A 191 -26.42 17.20 4.91
N ASP A 192 -25.19 17.06 5.42
CA ASP A 192 -24.90 17.09 6.86
C ASP A 192 -25.18 18.48 7.47
N CYS A 193 -24.97 19.56 6.71
CA CYS A 193 -25.26 20.93 7.16
C CYS A 193 -26.75 21.28 7.12
N GLN A 194 -27.51 20.73 6.16
CA GLN A 194 -28.95 20.97 6.01
C GLN A 194 -29.82 20.08 6.90
N SER A 195 -29.27 19.00 7.45
CA SER A 195 -29.97 18.06 8.35
C SER A 195 -29.92 18.47 9.83
N LYS A 196 -29.45 19.69 10.11
CA LYS A 196 -29.50 20.35 11.43
C LYS A 196 -30.46 21.53 11.38
#